data_AF-A0A7C5ZY37-F1
#
_entry.id   AF-A0A7C5ZY37-F1
#
_cell.length_a   1.000
_cell.length_b   1.000
_cell.length_c   1.000
_cell.angle_alpha   90.00
_cell.angle_beta   90.00
_cell.angle_gamma   90.00
#
_symmetry.space_group_name_H-M   'P 1'
#
loop_
_entity.id
_entity.type
_entity.pdbx_description
1 polymer ?
#
loop_
_entity_poly.entity_id
_entity_poly.type
_entity_poly.pdbx_seq_one_letter_code
_entity_poly.pdbx_strand_id
1 'polypeptide(L)' 'MIGKGILYVKRDGSILRFCSSKCLRNSVKLGRNPRKIKWVVKKNA' A
#
# COMPACT_ATOMS: atom_id res chain seq x y z
N MET A 1 13.61 8.55 8.51
CA MET A 1 13.15 9.24 7.28
C MET A 1 11.71 9.67 7.48
N ILE A 2 11.50 10.90 7.95
CA ILE A 2 10.20 11.43 8.33
C ILE A 2 9.68 12.22 7.13
N GLY A 3 8.66 11.72 6.43
CA GLY A 3 8.05 12.40 5.27
C GLY A 3 7.94 11.59 3.97
N LYS A 4 8.46 10.36 3.89
CA LYS A 4 8.29 9.49 2.70
C LYS A 4 7.10 8.56 2.88
N GLY A 5 6.09 8.75 2.04
CA GLY A 5 4.91 7.90 1.99
C GLY A 5 3.76 8.59 1.26
N ILE A 6 2.76 7.81 0.87
CA ILE A 6 1.55 8.31 0.24
C ILE A 6 0.38 7.94 1.14
N LEU A 7 -0.44 8.93 1.46
CA LEU A 7 -1.69 8.74 2.18
C LEU A 7 -2.83 8.73 1.16
N TYR A 8 -3.51 7.60 1.05
CA TYR A 8 -4.61 7.40 0.11
C TYR A 8 -5.92 7.29 0.89
N VAL A 9 -6.80 8.26 0.71
CA VAL A 9 -8.12 8.29 1.33
C VAL A 9 -9.11 7.62 0.38
N LYS A 10 -9.79 6.58 0.83
CA LYS A 10 -10.84 5.91 0.07
C LYS A 10 -12.15 6.68 0.16
N ARG A 11 -13.09 6.37 -0.73
CA ARG A 11 -14.44 6.97 -0.73
C ARG A 11 -15.23 6.70 0.55
N ASP A 12 -14.97 5.58 1.22
CA ASP A 12 -15.55 5.21 2.52
C ASP A 12 -14.90 5.94 3.72
N GLY A 13 -13.94 6.84 3.49
CA GLY A 13 -13.23 7.57 4.54
C GLY A 13 -12.03 6.81 5.13
N SER A 14 -11.85 5.52 4.82
CA SER A 14 -10.67 4.77 5.28
C SER A 14 -9.38 5.31 4.69
N ILE A 15 -8.35 5.40 5.54
CA ILE A 15 -7.03 5.89 5.19
C ILE A 15 -6.06 4.73 5.00
N LEU A 16 -5.48 4.60 3.80
CA LEU A 16 -4.38 3.69 3.50
C LEU A 16 -3.05 4.45 3.47
N ARG A 17 -2.06 3.97 4.22
CA ARG A 17 -0.70 4.50 4.20
C ARG A 17 0.22 3.59 3.39
N PHE A 18 0.82 4.13 2.34
CA PHE A 18 1.78 3.43 1.49
C PHE A 18 3.18 3.99 1.66
N CYS A 19 4.20 3.13 1.58
CA CYS A 19 5.60 3.54 1.63
C CYS A 19 6.11 4.14 0.30
N SER A 20 5.49 3.80 -0.84
CA SER A 20 5.92 4.24 -2.17
C SER A 20 4.80 4.21 -3.21
N SER A 21 5.02 4.91 -4.33
CA SER A 21 4.13 4.89 -5.50
C SER A 21 3.93 3.49 -6.09
N LYS A 22 4.93 2.60 -5.96
CA LYS A 22 4.86 1.21 -6.41
C LYS A 22 3.80 0.44 -5.62
N CYS A 23 3.78 0.61 -4.29
CA CYS A 23 2.80 -0.04 -3.41
C CYS A 23 1.39 0.47 -3.68
N LEU A 24 1.22 1.78 -3.88
CA LEU A 24 -0.07 2.39 -4.22
C LEU A 24 -0.61 1.83 -5.54
N ARG A 25 0.17 1.87 -6.64
CA ARG A 25 -0.28 1.37 -7.96
C ARG A 25 -0.64 -0.10 -7.90
N ASN A 26 0.15 -0.89 -7.20
CA ASN A 26 -0.04 -2.32 -7.14
C ASN A 26 -1.28 -2.73 -6.32
N SER A 27 -1.60 -1.98 -5.25
CA SER A 27 -2.78 -2.21 -4.43
C SER A 27 -4.05 -1.58 -5.04
N VAL A 28 -3.99 -0.34 -5.50
CA VAL A 28 -5.16 0.45 -5.88
C VAL A 28 -5.47 0.35 -7.37
N LYS A 29 -4.47 0.47 -8.26
CA LYS A 29 -4.71 0.40 -9.72
C LYS A 29 -4.78 -1.04 -10.22
N LEU A 30 -3.92 -1.91 -9.72
CA LEU A 30 -3.82 -3.32 -10.17
C LEU A 30 -4.60 -4.30 -9.28
N GLY A 31 -5.16 -3.84 -8.16
CA GLY A 31 -5.98 -4.68 -7.27
C GLY A 31 -5.26 -5.89 -6.68
N ARG A 32 -3.92 -5.90 -6.63
CA ARG A 32 -3.18 -7.09 -6.20
C ARG A 32 -3.22 -7.23 -4.68
N ASN A 33 -3.54 -8.44 -4.20
CA ASN A 33 -3.48 -8.75 -2.77
C ASN A 33 -2.01 -8.90 -2.34
N PRO A 34 -1.50 -8.07 -1.41
CA PRO A 34 -0.10 -8.11 -0.98
C PRO A 34 0.32 -9.46 -0.38
N ARG A 35 -0.63 -10.26 0.15
CA ARG A 35 -0.36 -11.59 0.71
C ARG A 35 0.14 -12.60 -0.34
N LYS A 36 -0.28 -12.43 -1.60
CA LYS A 36 0.06 -13.33 -2.72
C LYS A 36 1.32 -12.90 -3.49
N ILE A 37 1.90 -11.75 -3.14
CA ILE A 37 3.02 -11.17 -3.90
C ILE A 37 4.33 -11.52 -3.25
N LYS A 38 5.20 -12.21 -3.99
CA LYS A 38 6.50 -12.70 -3.50
C LYS A 38 7.45 -11.61 -3.04
N TRP A 39 7.47 -10.44 -3.70
CA TRP A 39 8.39 -9.35 -3.38
C TRP A 39 7.93 -8.45 -2.21
N VAL A 40 6.69 -8.63 -1.73
CA VAL A 40 6.20 -7.84 -0.60
C VAL A 40 6.72 -8.46 0.69
N VAL A 41 7.44 -7.64 1.47
CA VAL A 41 7.86 -8.03 2.81
C VAL A 41 6.63 -8.13 3.70
N LYS A 42 6.31 -9.35 4.12
CA LYS A 42 5.27 -9.61 5.11
C LYS A 42 5.84 -9.23 6.47
N LYS A 43 5.25 -8.23 7.13
CA LYS A 43 5.48 -8.09 8.56
C LYS A 43 4.75 -9.26 9.22
N ASN A 44 5.51 -10.17 9.83
CA ASN A 44 4.92 -11.17 10.71
C ASN A 44 4.25 -10.40 11.86
N ALA A 45 3.01 -10.75 12.14
CA ALA A 45 2.28 -10.25 13.30
C ALA A 45 2.86 -10.89 14.57
#